data_AF-A0A9P6E0Z6-F1
#
_entry.id   AF-A0A9P6E0Z6-F1
#
_cell.length_a   1.000
_cell.length_b   1.000
_cell.length_c   1.000
_cell.angle_alpha   90.00
_cell.angle_beta   90.00
_cell.angle_gamma   90.00
#
_symmetry.space_group_name_H-M   'P 1'
#
loop_
_entity.id
_entity.type
_entity.pdbx_description
1 polymer ?
#
loop_
_entity_poly.entity_id
_entity_poly.type
_entity_poly.pdbx_seq_one_letter_code
_entity_poly.pdbx_strand_id
1 'polypeptide(L)' 'QSQLAQMAIDYLSAPAASVDAEQAFSHGALTVTQCHHSLSDISTCNSIVLGSWLRETDLVPEHELMELFCHKS' A
#
# COMPACT_ATOMS: atom_id res chain seq x y z
N GLN A 1 18.11 -6.09 25.41
CA GLN A 1 16.79 -5.44 25.33
C GLN A 1 15.91 -5.96 26.45
N SER A 2 15.21 -5.10 27.20
CA SER A 2 14.28 -5.56 28.24
C SER A 2 13.01 -6.13 27.59
N GLN A 3 12.41 -7.16 28.18
CA GLN A 3 11.14 -7.73 27.69
C GLN A 3 10.03 -6.67 27.62
N LEU A 4 10.07 -5.69 28.51
CA LEU A 4 9.13 -4.57 28.57
C LEU A 4 9.32 -3.61 27.39
N ALA A 5 10.57 -3.37 26.96
CA ALA A 5 10.84 -2.58 25.76
C ALA A 5 10.34 -3.29 24.49
N GLN A 6 10.49 -4.62 24.39
CA GLN A 6 9.97 -5.38 23.24
C GLN A 6 8.43 -5.34 23.20
N MET A 7 7.77 -5.56 24.34
CA MET A 7 6.30 -5.45 24.43
C MET A 7 5.79 -4.06 24.03
N ALA A 8 6.47 -2.99 24.48
CA ALA A 8 6.10 -1.63 24.11
C ALA A 8 6.27 -1.38 22.60
N ILE A 9 7.34 -1.89 21.99
CA ILE A 9 7.54 -1.80 20.54
C ILE A 9 6.42 -2.58 19.82
N ASP A 10 6.13 -3.81 20.22
CA ASP A 10 5.11 -4.63 19.57
C ASP A 10 3.71 -3.99 19.68
N TYR A 11 3.37 -3.42 20.84
CA TYR A 11 2.09 -2.76 21.08
C TYR A 11 1.95 -1.43 20.32
N LEU A 12 3.00 -0.62 20.28
CA LEU A 12 2.97 0.70 19.62
C LEU A 12 3.21 0.62 18.11
N SER A 13 3.81 -0.47 17.61
CA SER A 13 4.01 -0.70 16.18
C SER A 13 2.83 -1.44 15.53
N ALA A 14 1.91 -1.98 16.34
CA ALA A 14 0.67 -2.54 15.82
C ALA A 14 -0.11 -1.42 15.11
N PRO A 15 -0.38 -1.55 13.80
CA PRO A 15 -1.17 -0.56 13.08
C PRO A 15 -2.54 -0.44 13.76
N ALA A 16 -3.11 0.77 13.82
CA ALA A 16 -4.49 0.94 14.22
C ALA A 16 -5.37 0.35 13.10
N ALA A 17 -5.59 -0.97 13.18
CA ALA A 17 -5.94 -1.82 12.05
C ALA A 17 -7.22 -1.42 11.29
N SER A 18 -8.11 -0.64 11.91
CA SER A 18 -9.30 -0.12 11.23
C SER A 18 -8.99 1.08 10.33
N VAL A 19 -8.09 1.98 10.74
CA VAL A 19 -7.85 3.25 10.04
C VAL A 19 -6.96 3.03 8.82
N ASP A 20 -5.89 2.24 8.94
CA ASP A 20 -4.98 2.02 7.80
C ASP A 20 -5.65 1.22 6.68
N ALA A 21 -6.49 0.24 7.04
CA ALA A 21 -7.29 -0.50 6.06
C ALA A 21 -8.31 0.42 5.37
N GLU A 22 -9.05 1.23 6.13
CA GLU A 22 -10.03 2.17 5.59
C GLU A 22 -9.37 3.25 4.71
N GLN A 23 -8.22 3.75 5.13
CA GLN A 23 -7.39 4.68 4.36
C GLN A 23 -6.96 4.04 3.03
N ALA A 24 -6.45 2.81 3.05
CA ALA A 24 -6.06 2.08 1.85
C ALA A 24 -7.24 1.85 0.89
N PHE A 25 -8.42 1.50 1.41
CA PHE A 25 -9.63 1.34 0.59
C PHE A 25 -10.18 2.66 0.04
N SER A 26 -10.11 3.74 0.83
CA SER A 26 -10.53 5.07 0.39
C SER A 26 -9.67 5.59 -0.77
N HIS A 27 -8.34 5.42 -0.66
CA HIS A 27 -7.41 5.80 -1.73
C HIS A 27 -7.49 4.85 -2.93
N GLY A 28 -7.74 3.56 -2.68
CA GLY A 28 -7.93 2.55 -3.71
C GLY A 28 -9.34 2.50 -4.29
N ALA A 29 -10.25 3.40 -3.91
CA ALA A 29 -11.67 3.28 -4.22
C ALA A 29 -11.93 3.17 -5.73
N LEU A 30 -11.21 3.90 -6.58
CA LEU A 30 -11.32 3.79 -8.05
C LEU A 30 -10.95 2.38 -8.53
N THR A 31 -9.83 1.84 -8.08
CA THR A 31 -9.37 0.49 -8.42
C THR A 31 -10.31 -0.60 -7.90
N VAL A 32 -10.84 -0.43 -6.69
CA VAL A 32 -11.67 -1.41 -5.97
C VAL A 32 -13.15 -1.35 -6.35
N THR A 33 -13.69 -0.22 -6.78
CA THR A 33 -15.13 -0.12 -7.12
C THR A 33 -15.39 -0.03 -8.62
N GLN A 34 -14.54 0.67 -9.38
CA GLN A 34 -14.73 0.78 -10.84
C GLN A 34 -14.02 -0.32 -11.61
N CYS A 35 -12.83 -0.75 -11.20
CA CYS A 35 -12.06 -1.74 -11.96
C CYS A 35 -12.16 -3.17 -11.41
N HIS A 36 -12.87 -3.41 -10.30
CA HIS A 36 -12.94 -4.73 -9.67
C HIS A 36 -13.59 -5.81 -10.53
N HIS A 37 -14.53 -5.45 -11.42
CA HIS A 37 -15.07 -6.41 -12.38
C HIS A 37 -14.05 -6.84 -13.45
N SER A 38 -12.88 -6.17 -13.52
CA SER A 38 -11.82 -6.40 -14.50
C SER A 38 -10.48 -6.79 -13.84
N LEU A 39 -10.42 -6.83 -12.51
CA LEU A 39 -9.20 -7.11 -11.75
C LEU A 39 -9.47 -8.27 -10.80
N SER A 40 -8.50 -9.18 -10.68
CA SER A 40 -8.57 -10.24 -9.67
C SER A 40 -8.33 -9.67 -8.27
N ASP A 41 -8.71 -10.44 -7.25
CA ASP A 41 -8.51 -10.12 -5.83
C ASP A 41 -7.02 -9.83 -5.55
N ILE A 42 -6.13 -10.64 -6.14
CA ILE A 42 -4.67 -10.49 -6.05
C ILE A 42 -4.22 -9.20 -6.73
N SER A 43 -4.73 -8.90 -7.92
CA SER A 43 -4.37 -7.66 -8.63
C SER A 43 -4.85 -6.42 -7.88
N THR A 44 -6.01 -6.51 -7.24
CA THR A 44 -6.59 -5.43 -6.43
C THR A 44 -5.71 -5.17 -5.20
N CYS A 45 -5.34 -6.22 -4.47
CA CYS A 45 -4.44 -6.14 -3.32
C CYS A 45 -3.07 -5.56 -3.72
N ASN A 46 -2.46 -6.08 -4.79
CA ASN A 46 -1.16 -5.61 -5.28
C ASN A 46 -1.19 -4.13 -5.66
N SER A 47 -2.24 -3.66 -6.34
CA SER A 47 -2.38 -2.25 -6.70
C SER A 47 -2.51 -1.33 -5.49
N ILE A 48 -3.21 -1.76 -4.44
CA ILE A 48 -3.35 -0.98 -3.19
C ILE A 48 -2.00 -0.90 -2.47
N VAL A 49 -1.30 -2.02 -2.31
CA VAL A 49 0.01 -2.08 -1.65
C VAL A 49 1.03 -1.23 -2.41
N LEU A 50 1.10 -1.41 -3.73
CA LEU A 50 2.01 -0.65 -4.59
C LEU A 50 1.72 0.85 -4.54
N GLY A 51 0.44 1.24 -4.55
CA GLY A 51 0.02 2.64 -4.43
C GLY A 51 0.37 3.27 -3.08
N SER A 52 0.26 2.51 -1.98
CA SER A 52 0.71 2.95 -0.66
C SER A 52 2.23 3.14 -0.63
N TRP A 53 3.00 2.20 -1.18
CA TRP A 53 4.47 2.30 -1.21
C TRP A 53 4.95 3.49 -2.03
N LEU A 54 4.38 3.72 -3.22
CA LEU A 54 4.71 4.87 -4.06
C LEU A 54 4.46 6.21 -3.36
N ARG A 55 3.50 6.27 -2.44
CA ARG A 55 3.10 7.51 -1.79
C ARG A 55 3.79 7.77 -0.46
N GLU A 56 4.01 6.71 0.33
CA GLU A 56 4.46 6.84 1.72
C GLU A 56 5.94 6.46 1.90
N THR A 57 6.59 5.94 0.86
CA THR A 57 7.97 5.48 0.93
C THR A 57 8.78 5.89 -0.30
N ASP A 58 10.05 6.23 -0.10
CA ASP A 58 11.03 6.38 -1.20
C ASP A 58 11.57 5.02 -1.69
N LEU A 59 10.92 3.90 -1.32
CA LEU A 59 11.37 2.55 -1.69
C LEU A 59 11.19 2.26 -3.17
N VAL A 60 10.27 2.98 -3.83
CA VAL A 60 9.93 2.77 -5.22
C VAL A 60 10.43 3.98 -6.03
N PRO A 61 11.40 3.81 -6.96
CA PRO A 61 11.91 4.90 -7.76
C PRO A 61 10.88 5.30 -8.81
N GLU A 62 10.02 6.26 -8.45
CA GLU A 62 8.89 6.72 -9.28
C GLU A 62 9.35 7.20 -10.66
N HIS A 63 10.49 7.89 -10.72
CA HIS A 63 11.05 8.40 -11.98
C HIS A 63 11.44 7.28 -12.96
N GLU A 64 12.08 6.21 -12.48
CA GLU A 64 12.44 5.04 -13.30
C GLU A 64 11.20 4.31 -13.80
N LEU A 65 10.17 4.20 -12.95
CA LEU A 65 8.89 3.60 -13.34
C LEU A 65 8.17 4.41 -14.41
N MET A 66 8.10 5.73 -14.25
CA MET A 66 7.52 6.63 -15.25
C MET A 66 8.25 6.50 -16.60
N GLU A 67 9.58 6.47 -16.59
CA GLU A 67 10.38 6.31 -17.80
C GLU A 67 10.15 4.95 -18.46
N LEU A 68 10.06 3.87 -17.67
CA LEU A 68 9.75 2.53 -18.14
C LEU A 68 8.37 2.45 -18.81
N PHE A 69 7.34 3.05 -18.21
CA PHE A 69 5.98 3.05 -18.77
C PHE A 69 5.85 3.92 -20.02
N CYS A 70 6.52 5.08 -20.05
CA CYS A 70 6.58 5.93 -21.23
C CYS A 70 7.27 5.25 -22.41
N HIS A 71 8.27 4.41 -22.17
CA HIS A 71 8.95 3.63 -23.23
C HIS A 71 8.18 2.38 -23.68
N LYS A 72 7.18 1.94 -22.92
CA LYS A 72 6.42 0.72 -23.20
C LYS A 72 5.11 0.97 -23.97
N SER A 73 4.67 2.23 -24.08
CA SER A 73 3.53 2.66 -24.91
C SER A 73 4.01 3.04 -26.31
#